data_AF-A0A9X1REY5-F1
#
_entry.id   AF-A0A9X1REY5-F1
#
_cell.length_a   1.000
_cell.length_b   1.000
_cell.length_c   1.000
_cell.angle_alpha   90.00
_cell.angle_beta   90.00
_cell.angle_gamma   90.00
#
_symmetry.space_group_name_H-M   'P 1'
#
loop_
_entity.id
_entity.type
_entity.pdbx_description
1 polymer ?
#
loop_
_entity_poly.entity_id
_entity_poly.type
_entity_poly.pdbx_seq_one_letter_code
_entity_poly.pdbx_strand_id
1 'polypeptide(L)' 'MTPGKWYDPISERWIAPREFHVVAPSPHASENHVLEMQRSIEIQRIWRLLVDCCASK' A
#
# COMPACT_ATOMS: atom_id res chain seq x y z
N MET A 1 -3.31 -30.89 14.90
CA MET A 1 -3.90 -29.61 14.45
C MET A 1 -2.93 -28.95 13.50
N THR A 2 -3.27 -28.79 12.23
CA THR A 2 -2.49 -27.95 11.30
C THR A 2 -2.88 -26.50 11.55
N PRO A 3 -1.99 -25.64 12.10
CA PRO A 3 -2.29 -24.24 12.33
C PRO A 3 -2.56 -23.58 10.97
N GLY A 4 -3.75 -22.99 10.81
CA GLY A 4 -4.11 -22.24 9.60
C GLY A 4 -5.38 -22.71 8.88
N LYS A 5 -5.97 -23.87 9.22
CA LYS A 5 -7.29 -24.23 8.70
C LYS A 5 -8.38 -23.52 9.51
N TRP A 6 -9.28 -22.80 8.85
CA TRP A 6 -10.51 -22.25 9.44
C TRP A 6 -11.72 -23.12 9.06
N TYR A 7 -12.71 -23.17 9.94
CA TYR A 7 -13.98 -23.86 9.67
C TYR A 7 -15.02 -22.85 9.18
N ASP A 8 -15.64 -23.12 8.03
CA ASP A 8 -16.74 -22.31 7.50
C ASP A 8 -18.09 -22.99 7.79
N PRO A 9 -18.94 -22.41 8.66
CA PRO A 9 -20.25 -22.98 8.99
C PRO A 9 -21.29 -22.81 7.88
N ILE A 10 -21.09 -21.90 6.92
CA ILE A 10 -22.01 -21.72 5.79
C ILE A 10 -21.87 -22.90 4.82
N SER A 11 -20.64 -23.37 4.63
CA SER A 11 -20.30 -24.42 3.66
C SER A 11 -20.00 -25.78 4.31
N GLU A 12 -20.15 -25.89 5.63
CA GLU A 12 -19.85 -27.06 6.48
C GLU A 12 -18.51 -27.73 6.16
N ARG A 13 -17.46 -26.93 5.91
CA ARG A 13 -16.16 -27.45 5.48
C ARG A 13 -14.98 -26.72 6.08
N TRP A 14 -13.87 -27.45 6.16
CA TRP A 14 -12.57 -26.87 6.47
C TRP A 14 -11.98 -26.24 5.22
N ILE A 15 -11.65 -24.95 5.29
CA ILE A 15 -10.98 -24.24 4.20
C ILE A 15 -9.49 -24.11 4.58
N ALA A 16 -8.62 -24.49 3.65
CA ALA A 16 -7.18 -24.31 3.80
C ALA A 16 -6.77 -22.89 3.37
N PRO A 17 -5.70 -22.30 3.93
CA PRO A 17 -5.12 -21.09 3.39
C PRO A 17 -4.82 -21.29 1.90
N ARG A 18 -5.25 -20.35 1.06
CA ARG A 18 -4.89 -20.34 -0.37
C ARG A 18 -3.36 -20.30 -0.46
N GLU A 19 -2.75 -21.17 -1.28
CA GLU A 19 -1.31 -21.08 -1.50
C GLU A 19 -0.96 -19.67 -1.98
N PHE A 20 -0.01 -19.02 -1.29
CA PHE A 20 0.52 -17.72 -1.69
C PHE A 20 1.32 -17.89 -2.97
N HIS A 21 0.64 -17.98 -4.10
CA HIS A 21 1.29 -17.74 -5.38
C HIS A 21 1.78 -16.30 -5.35
N VAL A 22 3.10 -16.13 -5.51
CA VAL A 22 3.76 -14.83 -5.64
C VAL A 22 2.98 -14.03 -6.68
N VAL A 23 2.24 -13.04 -6.21
CA VAL A 23 1.50 -12.12 -7.09
C VAL A 23 2.56 -11.41 -7.91
N ALA A 24 2.55 -11.64 -9.22
CA ALA A 24 3.44 -10.92 -10.12
C ALA A 24 3.25 -9.41 -9.89
N PRO A 25 4.32 -8.63 -9.75
CA PRO A 25 4.19 -7.19 -9.57
C PRO A 25 3.38 -6.62 -10.73
N SER A 26 2.32 -5.88 -10.39
CA SER A 26 1.48 -5.21 -11.39
C SER A 26 2.36 -4.27 -12.22
N PRO A 27 2.25 -4.26 -13.57
CA PRO A 27 3.01 -3.33 -14.40
C PRO A 27 2.70 -1.86 -14.05
N HIS A 28 1.54 -1.58 -13.45
CA HIS A 28 1.18 -0.26 -12.94
C HIS A 28 1.94 0.17 -11.68
N ALA A 29 2.68 -0.73 -11.00
CA ALA A 29 3.43 -0.36 -9.80
C ALA A 29 4.51 0.70 -10.11
N SER A 30 5.12 0.63 -11.30
CA SER A 30 6.11 1.62 -11.75
C SER A 30 5.48 2.97 -12.05
N GLU A 31 4.32 2.99 -12.71
CA GLU A 31 3.59 4.23 -13.02
C GLU A 31 3.11 4.93 -11.74
N ASN A 32 2.60 4.16 -10.78
CA ASN A 32 2.22 4.67 -9.47
C ASN A 32 3.44 5.23 -8.71
N HIS A 33 4.60 4.59 -8.80
CA HIS A 33 5.81 5.06 -8.11
C HIS A 33 6.29 6.43 -8.63
N VAL A 34 6.23 6.67 -9.95
CA VAL A 34 6.59 7.98 -10.53
C VAL A 34 5.60 9.06 -10.10
N LEU A 35 4.30 8.75 -10.08
CA LEU A 35 3.27 9.68 -9.63
C LEU A 35 3.41 10.02 -8.15
N GLU A 36 3.65 9.03 -7.29
CA GLU A 36 3.89 9.23 -5.86
C GLU A 36 5.17 10.04 -5.60
N MET A 37 6.24 9.81 -6.38
CA MET A 37 7.45 10.62 -6.30
C MET A 37 7.18 12.08 -6.66
N GLN A 38 6.48 12.34 -7.77
CA GLN A 38 6.11 13.72 -8.15
C GLN A 38 5.25 14.40 -7.08
N ARG A 39 4.30 13.68 -6.48
CA ARG A 39 3.46 14.17 -5.40
C ARG A 39 4.28 14.54 -4.16
N SER A 40 5.27 13.72 -3.80
CA SER A 40 6.14 13.99 -2.66
C SER A 40 6.98 15.26 -2.83
N ILE A 41 7.46 15.51 -4.05
CA ILE A 41 8.23 16.71 -4.40
C ILE A 41 7.35 17.97 -4.24
N GLU A 42 6.11 17.93 -4.75
CA GLU A 42 5.19 19.07 -4.63
C GLU A 42 4.81 19.35 -3.17
N ILE A 43 4.59 18.31 -2.36
CA ILE A 43 4.33 18.46 -0.92
C ILE A 43 5.51 19.15 -0.22
N GLN A 44 6.75 18.71 -0.49
CA GLN A 44 7.95 19.33 0.08
C GLN A 44 8.11 20.79 -0.33
N ARG A 45 7.81 21.11 -1.60
CA ARG A 45 7.85 22.47 -2.12
C ARG A 45 6.82 23.38 -1.43
N ILE A 46 5.58 22.93 -1.29
CA ILE A 46 4.53 23.67 -0.58
C ILE A 46 4.90 23.87 0.88
N TRP A 47 5.37 22.81 1.54
CA TRP A 47 5.81 22.88 2.94
C TRP A 47 6.90 23.94 3.13
N ARG A 48 7.89 23.96 2.24
CA ARG A 48 8.97 24.96 2.29
C ARG A 48 8.45 26.39 2.16
N LEU A 49 7.56 26.64 1.20
CA LEU A 49 6.94 27.96 1.03
C LEU A 49 6.17 28.41 2.28
N LEU A 50 5.41 27.50 2.91
CA LEU A 50 4.67 27.81 4.13
C LEU A 50 5.61 28.15 5.29
N VAL A 51 6.65 27.34 5.50
CA VAL A 51 7.63 27.55 6.56
C VAL A 51 8.40 28.86 6.34
N ASP A 52 8.86 29.11 5.12
CA ASP A 52 9.64 30.31 4.79
C ASP A 52 8.80 31.59 4.95
N CYS A 53 7.51 31.57 4.58
CA CYS A 53 6.59 32.69 4.84
C CYS A 53 6.41 32.98 6.34
N CYS A 54 6.33 31.96 7.19
CA CYS A 54 6.21 32.13 8.63
C CYS A 54 7.51 32.63 9.29
N ALA A 55 8.66 32.32 8.69
CA ALA A 55 9.97 32.72 9.19
C ALA A 55 10.38 34.16 8.78
N SER A 56 9.72 34.75 7.78
CA SER A 56 10.02 36.10 7.26
C SER A 56 9.46 37.25 8.12
N LYS A 57 9.38 37.10 9.45
CA LYS A 57 8.95 38.15 10.39
C LYS A 57 10.10 39.07 10.82
#